data_AF-A0A256XDZ6-F1
#
_entry.id   AF-A0A256XDZ6-F1
#
_cell.length_a   1.000
_cell.length_b   1.000
_cell.length_c   1.000
_cell.angle_alpha   90.00
_cell.angle_beta   90.00
_cell.angle_gamma   90.00
#
_symmetry.space_group_name_H-M   'P 1'
#
loop_
_entity.id
_entity.type
_entity.pdbx_description
1 polymer ?
#
loop_
_entity_poly.entity_id
_entity_poly.type
_entity_poly.pdbx_seq_one_letter_code
_entity_poly.pdbx_strand_id
1 'polypeptide(L)'
;MNEHLVSKIEYHVKEILKLLGEDIERSGIRETPRRVAQTLLELTRGLREEEPQVKFFPITYKVENSLIIVEDIRFHSLCEHHLLPIIGSASIAYIPRGLEVPGLSKIARLVEWYSSRLILQERFTQELTHYLFRKLNARFIYCKVCAVHLCTLIRGVKNESMKLVTEYWYGDTTNVNLNEVRKNVKCRVNLK
;
A
#
# COMPACT_ATOMS: atom_id res chain seq x y z
N MET A 1 -6.53 19.45 -7.07
CA MET A 1 -5.52 18.76 -7.90
C MET A 1 -4.76 19.80 -8.70
N ASN A 2 -3.44 19.69 -8.85
CA ASN A 2 -2.64 20.73 -9.52
C ASN A 2 -2.92 20.70 -11.04
N GLU A 3 -3.69 21.68 -11.53
CA GLU A 3 -4.13 21.73 -12.93
C GLU A 3 -2.97 21.79 -13.92
N HIS A 4 -1.90 22.52 -13.58
CA HIS A 4 -0.70 22.58 -14.41
C HIS A 4 -0.03 21.22 -14.58
N LEU A 5 0.00 20.42 -13.50
CA LEU A 5 0.57 19.07 -13.54
C LEU A 5 -0.31 18.11 -14.36
N VAL A 6 -1.63 18.23 -14.23
CA VAL A 6 -2.59 17.45 -15.03
C VAL A 6 -2.35 17.71 -16.52
N SER A 7 -2.32 18.97 -16.95
CA SER A 7 -2.13 19.33 -18.37
C SER A 7 -0.81 18.84 -18.95
N LYS A 8 0.27 18.82 -18.16
CA LYS A 8 1.57 18.28 -18.61
C LYS A 8 1.53 16.77 -18.84
N ILE A 9 0.96 16.01 -17.90
CA ILE A 9 0.85 14.55 -18.05
C ILE A 9 -0.12 14.23 -19.18
N GLU A 10 -1.24 14.95 -19.28
CA GLU A 10 -2.22 14.83 -20.35
C GLU A 10 -1.58 14.94 -21.74
N TYR A 11 -0.71 15.94 -21.95
CA TYR A 11 0.05 16.07 -23.18
C TYR A 11 0.87 14.81 -23.49
N HIS A 12 1.62 14.29 -22.52
CA HIS A 12 2.45 13.09 -22.74
C HIS A 12 1.61 11.83 -22.98
N VAL A 13 0.47 11.66 -22.30
CA VAL A 13 -0.44 10.53 -22.55
C VAL A 13 -1.02 10.63 -23.96
N LYS A 14 -1.40 11.83 -24.42
CA LYS A 14 -1.88 12.05 -25.78
C LYS A 14 -0.85 11.61 -26.83
N GLU A 15 0.42 11.95 -26.63
CA GLU A 15 1.49 11.52 -27.54
C GLU A 15 1.72 9.99 -27.48
N ILE A 16 1.64 9.37 -26.29
CA ILE A 16 1.70 7.91 -26.16
C ILE A 16 0.56 7.24 -26.95
N LEU A 17 -0.68 7.72 -26.85
CA LEU A 17 -1.81 7.14 -27.58
C LEU A 17 -1.62 7.22 -29.10
N LYS A 18 -1.11 8.34 -29.63
CA LYS A 18 -0.77 8.44 -31.05
C LYS A 18 0.26 7.40 -31.47
N LEU A 19 1.31 7.21 -30.67
CA LEU A 19 2.37 6.22 -30.94
C LEU A 19 1.86 4.78 -30.87
N LEU A 20 0.81 4.51 -30.09
CA LEU A 20 0.12 3.23 -30.05
C LEU A 20 -0.81 2.99 -31.26
N GLY A 21 -1.00 4.00 -32.12
CA GLY A 21 -1.86 3.92 -33.31
C GLY A 21 -3.33 4.27 -33.08
N GLU A 22 -3.65 4.93 -31.96
CA GLU A 22 -5.02 5.36 -31.66
C GLU A 22 -5.39 6.70 -32.35
N ASP A 23 -6.63 6.80 -32.80
CA ASP A 23 -7.21 8.07 -33.26
C ASP A 23 -7.65 8.92 -32.06
N ILE A 24 -6.81 9.88 -31.67
CA ILE A 24 -7.05 10.77 -30.53
C ILE A 24 -8.31 11.63 -30.64
N GLU A 25 -8.89 11.79 -31.84
CA GLU A 25 -10.08 12.62 -32.04
C GLU A 25 -11.39 11.83 -31.89
N ARG A 26 -11.34 10.49 -31.83
CA ARG A 26 -12.55 9.68 -31.62
C ARG A 26 -13.17 9.94 -30.25
N SER A 27 -14.49 10.01 -30.21
CA SER A 27 -15.28 10.39 -29.03
C SER A 27 -14.92 9.58 -27.76
N GLY A 28 -14.61 8.29 -27.90
CA GLY A 28 -14.30 7.41 -26.78
C GLY A 28 -12.99 7.72 -26.02
N ILE A 29 -11.98 8.30 -26.68
CA ILE A 29 -10.67 8.57 -26.05
C ILE A 29 -10.22 10.02 -26.07
N ARG A 30 -11.00 10.93 -26.66
CA ARG A 30 -10.69 12.37 -26.64
C ARG A 30 -10.32 12.86 -25.23
N GLU A 31 -11.06 12.39 -24.22
CA GLU A 31 -10.85 12.71 -22.80
C GLU A 31 -9.94 11.71 -22.04
N THR A 32 -9.47 10.64 -22.69
CA THR A 32 -8.62 9.63 -22.05
C THR A 32 -7.30 10.20 -21.54
N PRO A 33 -6.56 11.05 -22.29
CA PRO A 33 -5.32 11.63 -21.79
C PRO A 33 -5.48 12.32 -20.43
N ARG A 34 -6.54 13.12 -20.28
CA ARG A 34 -6.84 13.82 -19.03
C ARG A 34 -7.22 12.85 -17.92
N ARG A 35 -8.11 11.88 -18.19
CA ARG A 35 -8.48 10.86 -17.20
C ARG A 35 -7.28 10.06 -16.71
N VAL A 36 -6.40 9.64 -17.61
CA VAL A 36 -5.17 8.90 -17.25
C VAL A 36 -4.25 9.77 -16.40
N ALA A 37 -4.07 11.05 -16.75
CA ALA A 37 -3.28 11.98 -15.94
C ALA A 37 -3.81 12.09 -14.51
N GLN A 38 -5.13 12.25 -14.36
CA GLN A 38 -5.78 12.31 -13.05
C GLN A 38 -5.62 11.01 -12.27
N THR A 39 -5.83 9.85 -12.90
CA THR A 39 -5.65 8.53 -12.27
C THR A 39 -4.21 8.32 -11.81
N LEU A 40 -3.21 8.66 -12.61
CA LEU A 40 -1.80 8.55 -12.21
C LEU A 40 -1.49 9.43 -11.00
N LEU A 41 -2.06 10.64 -10.94
CA LEU A 41 -1.89 11.54 -9.81
C LEU A 41 -2.64 11.07 -8.56
N GLU A 42 -3.78 10.42 -8.70
CA GLU A 42 -4.52 9.81 -7.59
C GLU A 42 -3.76 8.62 -7.01
N LEU A 43 -3.35 7.67 -7.86
CA LEU A 43 -2.66 6.44 -7.44
C LEU A 43 -1.26 6.69 -6.88
N THR A 44 -0.68 7.86 -7.15
CA THR A 44 0.63 8.27 -6.62
C THR A 44 0.54 9.43 -5.63
N ARG A 45 -0.65 9.72 -5.07
CA ARG A 45 -0.87 10.89 -4.21
C ARG A 45 -0.01 10.90 -2.95
N GLY A 46 0.41 9.73 -2.45
CA GLY A 46 1.32 9.61 -1.30
C GLY A 46 2.69 10.27 -1.51
N LEU A 47 3.09 10.54 -2.76
CA LEU A 47 4.31 11.31 -3.06
C LEU A 47 4.17 12.82 -2.81
N ARG A 48 2.95 13.33 -2.67
CA ARG A 48 2.64 14.76 -2.68
C ARG A 48 1.75 15.20 -1.52
N GLU A 49 0.91 14.31 -1.02
CA GLU A 49 0.04 14.57 0.12
C GLU A 49 0.82 14.46 1.43
N GLU A 50 0.46 15.33 2.38
CA GLU A 50 1.00 15.26 3.72
C GLU A 50 0.68 13.93 4.39
N GLU A 51 1.56 13.57 5.31
CA GLU A 51 1.42 12.37 6.10
C GLU A 51 0.15 12.41 6.99
N PRO A 52 -0.65 11.33 7.06
CA PRO A 52 -1.77 11.26 7.97
C PRO A 52 -1.33 11.33 9.44
N GLN A 53 -1.92 12.25 10.21
CA GLN A 53 -1.67 12.32 11.65
C GLN A 53 -2.23 11.11 12.40
N VAL A 54 -1.40 10.53 13.27
CA VAL A 54 -1.77 9.43 14.18
C VAL A 54 -2.27 10.03 15.49
N LYS A 55 -3.52 9.72 15.83
CA LYS A 55 -4.08 10.03 17.15
C LYS A 55 -3.91 8.82 18.06
N PHE A 56 -3.32 9.08 19.23
CA PHE A 56 -3.16 8.10 20.30
C PHE A 56 -4.27 8.25 21.33
N PHE A 57 -4.63 7.13 21.96
CA PHE A 57 -5.63 7.06 23.01
C PHE A 57 -5.03 6.40 24.24
N PRO A 58 -5.18 6.97 25.44
CA PRO A 58 -4.71 6.35 26.66
C PRO A 58 -5.55 5.12 26.99
N ILE A 59 -4.91 4.13 27.60
CA ILE A 59 -5.54 2.90 28.09
C ILE A 59 -5.20 2.71 29.57
N THR A 60 -6.15 2.14 30.32
CA THR A 60 -6.08 2.01 31.79
C THR A 60 -5.40 0.73 32.26
N TYR A 61 -5.03 -0.16 31.34
CA TYR A 61 -4.37 -1.43 31.61
C TYR A 61 -3.04 -1.52 30.87
N LYS A 62 -2.06 -2.22 31.45
CA LYS A 62 -0.80 -2.50 30.78
C LYS A 62 -1.04 -3.45 29.61
N VAL A 63 -0.89 -2.94 28.40
CA VAL A 63 -0.73 -3.74 27.16
C VAL A 63 0.71 -4.17 26.93
N GLU A 64 1.58 -3.98 27.92
CA GLU A 64 2.95 -4.48 27.90
C GLU A 64 2.88 -6.00 27.67
N ASN A 65 3.30 -6.44 26.48
CA ASN A 65 3.24 -7.82 25.96
C ASN A 65 1.91 -8.27 25.31
N SER A 66 0.95 -7.38 25.11
CA SER A 66 -0.23 -7.68 24.29
C SER A 66 0.06 -7.47 22.81
N LEU A 67 -0.05 -8.54 22.02
CA LEU A 67 0.03 -8.46 20.56
C LEU A 67 -1.30 -7.94 20.02
N ILE A 68 -1.27 -6.78 19.36
CA ILE A 68 -2.42 -6.19 18.67
C ILE A 68 -2.29 -6.53 17.19
N ILE A 69 -3.33 -7.10 16.60
CA ILE A 69 -3.35 -7.49 15.19
C ILE A 69 -4.44 -6.71 14.46
N VAL A 70 -4.06 -6.05 13.37
CA VAL A 70 -4.94 -5.41 12.41
C VAL A 70 -4.76 -6.12 11.07
N GLU A 71 -5.77 -6.87 10.64
CA GLU A 71 -5.70 -7.70 9.45
C GLU A 71 -6.40 -7.08 8.25
N ASP A 72 -5.98 -7.53 7.07
CA ASP A 72 -6.65 -7.31 5.79
C ASP A 72 -6.88 -5.82 5.44
N ILE A 73 -5.91 -4.96 5.76
CA ILE A 73 -5.93 -3.56 5.33
C ILE A 73 -5.72 -3.53 3.81
N ARG A 74 -6.80 -3.32 3.07
CA ARG A 74 -6.80 -3.24 1.61
C ARG A 74 -5.97 -2.07 1.12
N PHE A 75 -5.19 -2.29 0.08
CA PHE A 75 -4.48 -1.22 -0.61
C PHE A 75 -4.37 -1.49 -2.12
N HIS A 76 -4.16 -0.40 -2.84
CA HIS A 76 -3.88 -0.39 -4.27
C HIS A 76 -2.60 0.41 -4.51
N SER A 77 -1.81 -0.02 -5.48
CA SER A 77 -0.56 0.63 -5.85
C SER A 77 -0.22 0.38 -7.32
N LEU A 78 0.89 0.94 -7.81
CA LEU A 78 1.42 0.69 -9.14
C LEU A 78 2.79 0.01 -9.04
N CYS A 79 3.02 -1.03 -9.83
CA CYS A 79 4.32 -1.67 -9.95
C CYS A 79 5.32 -0.69 -10.60
N GLU A 80 6.45 -0.43 -9.93
CA GLU A 80 7.46 0.52 -10.44
C GLU A 80 8.06 0.12 -11.80
N HIS A 81 8.05 -1.17 -12.13
CA HIS A 81 8.62 -1.68 -13.39
C HIS A 81 7.73 -1.50 -14.62
N HIS A 82 6.41 -1.45 -14.43
CA HIS A 82 5.46 -1.54 -15.54
C HIS A 82 4.28 -0.56 -15.45
N LEU A 83 4.18 0.19 -14.35
CA LEU A 83 3.04 1.06 -14.04
C LEU A 83 1.68 0.33 -14.11
N LEU A 84 1.69 -0.99 -13.89
CA LEU A 84 0.48 -1.81 -13.81
C LEU A 84 0.05 -1.98 -12.34
N PRO A 85 -1.26 -2.05 -12.06
CA PRO A 85 -1.74 -2.13 -10.69
C PRO A 85 -1.23 -3.33 -9.90
N ILE A 86 -1.01 -3.08 -8.62
CA ILE A 86 -0.85 -4.07 -7.57
C ILE A 86 -2.06 -3.94 -6.66
N ILE A 87 -2.78 -5.04 -6.46
CA ILE A 87 -3.97 -5.09 -5.61
C ILE A 87 -3.67 -6.03 -4.47
N GLY A 88 -3.70 -5.53 -3.23
CA GLY A 88 -3.25 -6.31 -2.09
C GLY A 88 -3.93 -5.96 -0.77
N SER A 89 -3.43 -6.63 0.27
CA SER A 89 -3.73 -6.29 1.65
C SER A 89 -2.46 -6.37 2.50
N ALA A 90 -2.43 -5.56 3.55
CA ALA A 90 -1.40 -5.57 4.56
C ALA A 90 -2.04 -5.91 5.92
N SER A 91 -1.41 -6.82 6.65
CA SER A 91 -1.78 -7.17 8.01
C SER A 91 -0.64 -6.84 8.94
N ILE A 92 -0.94 -6.07 9.98
CA ILE A 92 0.03 -5.50 10.90
C ILE A 92 -0.21 -6.09 12.28
N ALA A 93 0.80 -6.70 12.86
CA ALA A 93 0.81 -7.10 14.27
C ALA A 93 1.86 -6.28 15.01
N TYR A 94 1.50 -5.64 16.12
CA TYR A 94 2.45 -4.81 16.87
C TYR A 94 2.21 -4.92 18.37
N ILE A 95 3.27 -4.64 19.13
CA ILE A 95 3.24 -4.49 20.58
C ILE A 95 3.56 -3.02 20.87
N PRO A 96 2.64 -2.23 21.45
CA PRO A 96 2.88 -0.81 21.75
C PRO A 96 3.91 -0.63 22.87
N ARG A 97 4.52 0.55 22.95
CA ARG A 97 5.25 1.00 24.14
C ARG A 97 4.30 1.80 25.03
N GLY A 98 4.28 1.50 26.33
CA GLY A 98 3.56 2.27 27.33
C GLY A 98 2.05 2.03 27.37
N LEU A 99 1.30 3.08 27.71
CA LEU A 99 -0.14 3.03 28.03
C LEU A 99 -1.00 3.77 27.00
N GLU A 100 -0.57 3.81 25.74
CA GLU A 100 -1.34 4.42 24.66
C GLU A 100 -1.42 3.49 23.44
N VAL A 101 -2.54 3.57 22.72
CA VAL A 101 -2.75 2.84 21.48
C VAL A 101 -3.14 3.79 20.34
N PRO A 102 -2.62 3.57 19.12
CA PRO A 102 -3.04 4.32 17.95
C PRO A 102 -4.50 4.00 17.57
N GLY A 103 -5.23 5.00 17.09
CA GLY A 103 -6.56 4.77 16.52
C GLY A 103 -6.51 3.82 15.32
N LEU A 104 -7.36 2.79 15.31
CA LEU A 104 -7.39 1.75 14.28
C LEU A 104 -7.47 2.32 12.85
N SER A 105 -8.34 3.31 12.63
CA SER A 105 -8.51 3.97 11.33
C SER A 105 -7.27 4.72 10.84
N LYS A 106 -6.32 5.03 11.73
CA LYS A 106 -5.07 5.72 11.38
C LYS A 106 -4.05 4.76 10.79
N ILE A 107 -3.99 3.52 11.26
CA ILE A 107 -3.12 2.50 10.67
C ILE A 107 -3.52 2.25 9.21
N ALA A 108 -4.82 2.11 8.94
CA ALA A 108 -5.33 1.94 7.58
C ALA A 108 -4.96 3.13 6.66
N ARG A 109 -5.14 4.36 7.13
CA ARG A 109 -4.77 5.58 6.39
C ARG A 109 -3.27 5.68 6.13
N LEU A 110 -2.44 5.25 7.08
CA LEU A 110 -0.99 5.20 6.90
C LEU A 110 -0.60 4.19 5.82
N VAL A 111 -1.20 3.00 5.81
CA VAL A 111 -0.96 2.00 4.76
C VAL A 111 -1.38 2.53 3.40
N GLU A 112 -2.59 3.09 3.28
CA GLU A 112 -3.11 3.67 2.04
C GLU A 112 -2.24 4.83 1.53
N TRP A 113 -1.82 5.73 2.43
CA TRP A 113 -0.91 6.80 2.10
C TRP A 113 0.44 6.25 1.65
N TYR A 114 1.00 5.23 2.35
CA TYR A 114 2.28 4.63 2.01
C TYR A 114 2.25 3.88 0.66
N SER A 115 1.14 3.20 0.34
CA SER A 115 0.96 2.42 -0.88
C SER A 115 0.66 3.25 -2.12
N SER A 116 0.15 4.47 -1.97
CA SER A 116 -0.18 5.38 -3.07
C SER A 116 1.08 5.96 -3.75
N ARG A 117 1.93 5.09 -4.30
CA ARG A 117 3.23 5.32 -4.94
C ARG A 117 3.48 4.28 -6.04
N LEU A 118 4.62 4.39 -6.71
CA LEU A 118 5.22 3.27 -7.43
C LEU A 118 5.97 2.39 -6.43
N ILE A 119 5.75 1.08 -6.46
CA ILE A 119 6.34 0.16 -5.48
C ILE A 119 6.92 -1.12 -6.11
N LEU A 120 7.89 -1.67 -5.38
CA LEU A 120 8.28 -3.08 -5.37
C LEU A 120 7.82 -3.69 -4.05
N GLN A 121 7.08 -4.80 -4.06
CA GLN A 121 6.36 -5.30 -2.88
C GLN A 121 7.30 -5.67 -1.72
N GLU A 122 8.46 -6.25 -2.02
CA GLU A 122 9.50 -6.63 -1.06
C GLU A 122 9.98 -5.39 -0.30
N ARG A 123 10.35 -4.33 -1.03
CA ARG A 123 10.80 -3.04 -0.48
C ARG A 123 9.67 -2.36 0.29
N PHE A 124 8.48 -2.32 -0.29
CA PHE A 124 7.29 -1.76 0.34
C PHE A 124 7.01 -2.40 1.70
N THR A 125 7.08 -3.73 1.80
CA THR A 125 6.82 -4.45 3.05
C THR A 125 7.83 -4.06 4.12
N GLN A 126 9.12 -4.04 3.78
CA GLN A 126 10.18 -3.66 4.69
C GLN A 126 10.05 -2.20 5.16
N GLU A 127 9.90 -1.27 4.22
CA GLU A 127 9.84 0.16 4.53
C GLU A 127 8.57 0.52 5.30
N LEU A 128 7.41 -0.02 4.91
CA LEU A 128 6.15 0.16 5.63
C LEU A 128 6.28 -0.32 7.08
N THR A 129 6.93 -1.47 7.30
CA THR A 129 7.14 -2.02 8.65
C THR A 129 7.96 -1.07 9.51
N HIS A 130 9.10 -0.59 9.00
CA HIS A 130 9.94 0.38 9.70
C HIS A 130 9.23 1.71 9.96
N TYR A 131 8.46 2.15 8.98
CA TYR A 131 7.68 3.37 9.07
C TYR A 131 6.62 3.26 10.18
N LEU A 132 5.81 2.20 10.16
CA LEU A 132 4.77 1.95 11.17
C LEU A 132 5.38 1.70 12.55
N PHE A 133 6.53 1.02 12.66
CA PHE A 133 7.22 0.83 13.95
C PHE A 133 7.43 2.16 14.68
N ARG A 134 7.92 3.18 13.96
CA ARG A 134 8.14 4.52 14.52
C ARG A 134 6.81 5.22 14.79
N LYS A 135 5.89 5.21 13.83
CA LYS A 135 4.63 5.96 13.90
C LYS A 135 3.65 5.44 14.93
N LEU A 136 3.70 4.15 15.24
CA LEU A 136 2.84 3.53 16.26
C LEU A 136 3.53 3.44 17.63
N ASN A 137 4.75 3.98 17.76
CA ASN A 137 5.60 3.85 18.95
C ASN A 137 5.66 2.39 19.45
N ALA A 138 5.94 1.46 18.54
CA ALA A 138 5.89 0.04 18.85
C ALA A 138 7.22 -0.46 19.48
N ARG A 139 7.13 -1.40 20.41
CA ARG A 139 8.27 -2.21 20.89
C ARG A 139 8.65 -3.27 19.86
N PHE A 140 7.64 -3.87 19.24
CA PHE A 140 7.74 -4.89 18.19
C PHE A 140 6.69 -4.63 17.13
N ILE A 141 7.02 -4.92 15.87
CA ILE A 141 6.06 -4.93 14.77
C ILE A 141 6.36 -6.07 13.80
N TYR A 142 5.32 -6.59 13.18
CA TYR A 142 5.32 -7.56 12.11
C TYR A 142 4.33 -7.09 11.05
N CYS A 143 4.73 -7.14 9.79
CA CYS A 143 3.90 -6.82 8.64
C CYS A 143 3.90 -8.02 7.69
N LYS A 144 2.71 -8.40 7.23
CA LYS A 144 2.51 -9.37 6.17
C LYS A 144 1.73 -8.70 5.06
N VAL A 145 2.30 -8.68 3.87
CA VAL A 145 1.68 -8.14 2.67
C VAL A 145 1.44 -9.26 1.70
N CYS A 146 0.25 -9.29 1.11
CA CYS A 146 -0.08 -10.19 0.03
C CYS A 146 -0.73 -9.39 -1.09
N ALA A 147 -0.32 -9.63 -2.33
CA ALA A 147 -0.87 -8.92 -3.47
C ALA A 147 -0.91 -9.78 -4.74
N VAL A 148 -1.82 -9.41 -5.62
CA VAL A 148 -1.85 -9.82 -7.02
C VAL A 148 -1.23 -8.71 -7.86
N HIS A 149 -0.38 -9.10 -8.80
CA HIS A 149 0.38 -8.20 -9.65
C HIS A 149 -0.13 -8.28 -11.09
N LEU A 150 -0.78 -7.22 -11.58
CA LEU A 150 -1.36 -7.24 -12.92
C LEU A 150 -0.29 -7.43 -14.00
N CYS A 151 0.96 -7.01 -13.76
CA CYS A 151 2.07 -7.24 -14.68
C CYS A 151 2.36 -8.72 -14.97
N THR A 152 1.91 -9.64 -14.12
CA THR A 152 2.01 -11.09 -14.30
C THR A 152 0.67 -11.75 -14.64
N LEU A 153 -0.44 -11.08 -14.32
CA LEU A 153 -1.80 -11.58 -14.54
C LEU A 153 -2.25 -11.37 -15.99
N ILE A 154 -2.11 -10.16 -16.54
CA ILE A 154 -2.67 -9.82 -17.85
C ILE A 154 -1.66 -9.92 -19.00
N ARG A 155 -0.36 -9.96 -18.70
CA ARG A 155 0.72 -10.00 -19.69
C ARG A 155 1.88 -10.89 -19.22
N GLY A 156 2.82 -11.14 -20.13
CA GLY A 156 3.94 -12.04 -19.86
C GLY A 156 3.44 -13.46 -19.62
N VAL A 157 3.67 -13.98 -18.41
CA VAL A 157 3.29 -15.34 -18.01
C VAL A 157 1.78 -15.57 -17.87
N LYS A 158 0.98 -14.50 -17.71
CA LYS A 158 -0.49 -14.55 -17.64
C LYS A 158 -1.05 -15.55 -16.61
N ASN A 159 -0.56 -15.50 -15.38
CA ASN A 159 -0.96 -16.42 -14.31
C ASN A 159 -1.99 -15.76 -13.37
N GLU A 160 -3.24 -16.18 -13.46
CA GLU A 160 -4.36 -15.65 -12.66
C GLU A 160 -4.35 -16.10 -11.20
N SER A 161 -3.69 -17.23 -10.91
CA SER A 161 -3.66 -17.82 -9.57
C SER A 161 -2.48 -17.33 -8.72
N MET A 162 -1.55 -16.59 -9.33
CA MET A 162 -0.32 -16.17 -8.66
C MET A 162 -0.57 -15.03 -7.68
N LYS A 163 -0.07 -15.20 -6.46
CA LYS A 163 -0.01 -14.17 -5.43
C LYS A 163 1.40 -14.12 -4.84
N LEU A 164 1.88 -12.92 -4.58
CA LEU A 164 3.13 -12.71 -3.87
C LEU A 164 2.82 -12.40 -2.40
N VAL A 165 3.48 -13.12 -1.49
CA VAL A 165 3.41 -12.86 -0.04
C VAL A 165 4.79 -12.47 0.45
N THR A 166 4.87 -11.35 1.14
CA THR A 166 6.09 -10.81 1.74
C THR A 166 5.83 -10.52 3.20
N GLU A 167 6.82 -10.80 4.03
CA GLU A 167 6.73 -10.66 5.49
C GLU A 167 7.98 -9.93 5.98
N TYR A 168 7.82 -9.01 6.93
CA TYR A 168 8.94 -8.34 7.57
C TYR A 168 8.58 -8.04 9.03
N TRP A 169 9.57 -8.08 9.93
CA TRP A 169 9.38 -7.73 11.33
C TRP A 169 10.55 -6.92 11.84
N TYR A 170 10.31 -6.15 12.89
CA TYR A 170 11.31 -5.27 13.50
C TYR A 170 11.01 -5.00 14.97
N GLY A 171 12.05 -4.65 15.73
CA GLY A 171 11.95 -4.34 17.15
C GLY A 171 12.33 -5.50 18.06
N ASP A 172 11.98 -5.36 19.34
CA ASP A 172 12.34 -6.31 20.39
C ASP A 172 11.46 -7.56 20.33
N THR A 173 12.11 -8.70 20.12
CA THR A 173 11.46 -10.01 19.97
C THR A 173 11.37 -10.79 21.29
N THR A 174 11.80 -10.18 22.41
CA THR A 174 11.70 -10.79 23.74
C THR A 174 10.24 -11.12 24.04
N ASN A 175 9.97 -12.39 24.32
CA ASN A 175 8.64 -12.98 24.54
C ASN A 175 7.71 -12.95 23.31
N VAL A 176 8.26 -12.86 22.10
CA VAL A 176 7.50 -12.95 20.85
C VAL A 176 7.74 -14.30 20.19
N ASN A 177 6.69 -15.11 20.08
CA ASN A 177 6.73 -16.34 19.27
C ASN A 177 6.42 -16.01 17.80
N LEU A 178 7.46 -15.76 16.99
CA LEU A 178 7.29 -15.42 15.57
C LEU A 178 6.53 -16.49 14.78
N ASN A 179 6.69 -17.77 15.10
CA ASN A 179 5.96 -18.83 14.39
C ASN A 179 4.45 -18.75 14.66
N GLU A 180 4.06 -18.38 15.88
CA GLU A 180 2.68 -18.15 16.24
C GLU A 180 2.13 -16.89 15.58
N VAL A 181 2.89 -15.79 15.55
CA VAL A 181 2.53 -14.58 14.81
C VAL A 181 2.27 -14.89 13.34
N ARG A 182 3.18 -15.61 12.67
CA ARG A 182 3.04 -15.96 11.24
C ARG A 182 1.83 -16.84 10.95
N LYS A 183 1.45 -17.73 11.88
CA LYS A 183 0.26 -18.57 11.78
C LYS A 183 -1.04 -17.79 11.98
N ASN A 184 -1.03 -16.85 12.92
CA ASN A 184 -2.24 -16.10 13.29
C ASN A 184 -2.51 -14.92 12.36
N VAL A 185 -1.47 -14.26 11.85
CA VAL A 185 -1.61 -13.13 10.93
C VAL A 185 -1.95 -13.62 9.52
N LYS A 186 -3.21 -13.44 9.16
CA LYS A 186 -3.75 -13.75 7.84
C LYS A 186 -3.51 -12.59 6.90
N CYS A 187 -3.51 -12.90 5.60
CA CYS A 187 -3.51 -11.89 4.56
C CYS A 187 -4.31 -12.44 3.38
N ARG A 188 -5.36 -11.71 3.00
CA ARG A 188 -6.29 -12.11 1.94
C ARG A 188 -6.32 -11.08 0.83
N VAL A 189 -6.18 -11.55 -0.40
CA VAL A 189 -6.45 -10.76 -1.60
C VAL A 189 -7.64 -11.39 -2.29
N ASN A 190 -8.69 -10.60 -2.52
CA ASN A 190 -9.81 -10.98 -3.34
C ASN A 190 -9.98 -9.93 -4.45
N LEU A 191 -9.99 -10.37 -5.70
CA LEU A 191 -10.25 -9.50 -6.84
C LEU A 191 -11.76 -9.31 -7.09
N LYS A 192 -12.61 -10.08 -6.39
CA LYS A 192 -14.07 -9.90 -6.37
C LYS A 192 -14.49 -8.79 -5.43
#